data_AF-A0A5C6AI43-F1
#
_entry.id   AF-A0A5C6AI43-F1
#
_cell.length_a   1.000
_cell.length_b   1.000
_cell.length_c   1.000
_cell.angle_alpha   90.00
_cell.angle_beta   90.00
_cell.angle_gamma   90.00
#
_symmetry.space_group_name_H-M   'P 1'
#
loop_
_entity.id
_entity.type
_entity.pdbx_description
1 polymer ?
#
loop_
_entity_poly.entity_id
_entity_poly.type
_entity_poly.pdbx_seq_one_letter_code
_entity_poly.pdbx_strand_id
1 'polypeptide(L)'
;MDDNPYAAFPASRAMPAGPIDREARDRLAADLRDYLNDQITAFQLDERIFDAPLSEDPVVRFVSNEAWLFYDDCKDHQVVIDRRGWKYLQRLLLLLESDCSVALERRRLWSLTQLVAVVALACFAGAVWQIGWNHLLWLVTISLGLISMLIGWLRTRGRQRLMAAVGPYQEALAPFGSFAELRTICDATPHFSRASFSPELAQRRIRPDSSNTIMRLQRALSQLLYSPAYLLAQCFPMDDTTPRVIVPRRSVH
;
A
#
# COMPACT_ATOMS: atom_id res chain seq x y z
N MET A 1 -3.67 15.86 29.43
CA MET A 1 -2.67 14.77 29.53
C MET A 1 -2.62 14.14 28.14
N ASP A 2 -1.75 14.67 27.30
CA ASP A 2 -1.49 14.15 25.95
C ASP A 2 -0.53 12.97 26.05
N ASP A 3 -1.04 11.82 26.48
CA ASP A 3 -0.36 10.54 26.29
C ASP A 3 -0.49 10.16 24.82
N ASN A 4 0.26 10.86 23.96
CA ASN A 4 0.52 10.38 22.61
C ASN A 4 1.65 9.35 22.72
N PRO A 5 1.37 8.03 22.65
CA PRO A 5 2.39 6.98 22.76
C PRO A 5 3.43 7.00 21.62
N TYR A 6 3.39 8.01 20.74
CA TYR A 6 4.27 8.19 19.60
C TYR A 6 5.23 9.38 19.73
N ALA A 7 5.34 10.04 20.88
CA ALA A 7 6.12 11.27 21.03
C ALA A 7 7.67 11.10 21.04
N ALA A 8 8.22 9.88 21.04
CA ALA A 8 9.66 9.67 21.30
C ALA A 8 10.36 8.65 20.39
N PHE A 9 10.05 8.62 19.09
CA PHE A 9 10.81 7.81 18.13
C PHE A 9 11.68 8.68 17.22
N PRO A 10 12.92 8.23 16.88
CA PRO A 10 13.87 9.02 16.12
C PRO A 10 13.26 9.48 14.79
N ALA A 11 13.46 10.76 14.47
CA ALA A 11 12.91 11.41 13.29
C ALA A 11 13.15 10.56 12.03
N SER A 12 12.06 10.20 11.35
CA SER A 12 12.10 9.61 10.02
C SER A 12 12.90 10.53 9.10
N ARG A 13 13.80 9.96 8.30
CA ARG A 13 14.55 10.71 7.30
C ARG A 13 13.57 11.12 6.19
N ALA A 14 13.01 12.32 6.31
CA ALA A 14 12.25 12.92 5.22
C ALA A 14 13.17 13.02 4.00
N MET A 15 12.76 12.42 2.89
CA MET A 15 13.42 12.68 1.61
C MET A 15 13.17 14.16 1.27
N PRO A 16 14.20 14.93 0.87
CA PRO A 16 14.00 16.33 0.49
C PRO A 16 13.01 16.42 -0.67
N ALA A 17 12.26 17.51 -0.74
CA ALA A 17 11.39 17.78 -1.88
C ALA A 17 12.27 17.84 -3.15
N GLY A 18 12.07 16.87 -4.05
CA GLY A 18 12.71 16.84 -5.35
C GLY A 18 12.19 17.95 -6.26
N PRO A 19 12.85 18.21 -7.40
CA PRO A 19 12.34 19.13 -8.41
C PRO A 19 10.95 18.68 -8.89
N ILE A 20 10.07 19.65 -9.16
CA ILE A 20 8.74 19.37 -9.73
C ILE A 20 8.92 19.12 -11.23
N ASP A 21 8.49 17.95 -11.68
CA ASP A 21 8.48 17.55 -13.08
C ASP A 21 7.05 17.67 -13.62
N ARG A 22 6.71 18.86 -14.10
CA ARG A 22 5.34 19.16 -14.53
C ARG A 22 4.89 18.30 -15.72
N GLU A 23 5.80 18.03 -16.65
CA GLU A 23 5.49 17.22 -17.83
C GLU A 23 5.16 15.78 -17.44
N ALA A 24 5.95 15.17 -16.55
CA ALA A 24 5.68 13.82 -16.06
C ALA A 24 4.38 13.75 -15.25
N ARG A 25 4.08 14.76 -14.42
CA ARG A 25 2.80 14.84 -13.70
C ARG A 25 1.61 14.92 -14.64
N ASP A 26 1.67 15.78 -15.65
CA ASP A 26 0.58 15.99 -16.60
C ASP A 26 0.33 14.73 -17.44
N ARG A 27 1.41 14.06 -17.87
CA ARG A 27 1.33 12.78 -18.59
C ARG A 27 0.66 11.70 -17.74
N LEU A 28 1.14 11.47 -16.52
CA LEU A 28 0.57 10.48 -15.62
C LEU A 28 -0.89 10.81 -15.26
N ALA A 29 -1.23 12.09 -15.12
CA ALA A 29 -2.61 12.52 -14.89
C ALA A 29 -3.50 12.23 -16.11
N ALA A 30 -3.00 12.41 -17.33
CA ALA A 30 -3.72 12.04 -18.54
C ALA A 30 -3.96 10.53 -18.62
N ASP A 31 -2.94 9.71 -18.38
CA ASP A 31 -3.07 8.25 -18.42
C ASP A 31 -4.05 7.71 -17.37
N LEU A 32 -4.01 8.25 -16.15
CA LEU A 32 -4.98 7.90 -15.11
C LEU A 32 -6.42 8.31 -15.49
N ARG A 33 -6.60 9.45 -16.17
CA ARG A 33 -7.92 9.85 -16.67
C ARG A 33 -8.41 8.95 -17.79
N ASP A 34 -7.54 8.59 -18.74
CA ASP A 34 -7.87 7.64 -19.80
C ASP A 34 -8.36 6.31 -19.20
N TYR A 35 -7.65 5.80 -18.19
CA TYR A 35 -8.04 4.58 -17.49
C TYR A 35 -9.40 4.72 -16.78
N LEU A 36 -9.60 5.80 -16.02
CA LEU A 36 -10.86 6.06 -15.32
C LEU A 36 -12.06 6.27 -16.27
N ASN A 37 -11.80 6.67 -17.51
CA ASN A 37 -12.78 6.86 -18.57
C ASN A 37 -12.93 5.63 -19.49
N ASP A 38 -12.44 4.46 -19.07
CA ASP A 38 -12.48 3.20 -19.83
C ASP A 38 -11.81 3.27 -21.22
N GLN A 39 -10.95 4.27 -21.48
CA GLN A 39 -10.26 4.46 -22.77
C GLN A 39 -9.05 3.53 -22.93
N ILE A 40 -8.44 3.15 -21.81
CA ILE A 40 -7.34 2.19 -21.78
C ILE A 40 -7.62 1.09 -20.76
N THR A 41 -6.99 -0.06 -20.97
CA THR A 41 -7.07 -1.20 -20.06
C THR A 41 -6.02 -1.10 -18.96
N ALA A 42 -6.12 -1.98 -17.95
CA ALA A 42 -5.16 -2.04 -16.85
C ALA A 42 -3.74 -2.36 -17.36
N PHE A 43 -3.61 -3.23 -18.38
CA PHE A 43 -2.30 -3.57 -18.95
C PHE A 43 -1.69 -2.39 -19.71
N GLN A 44 -2.51 -1.66 -20.49
CA GLN A 44 -2.06 -0.45 -21.16
C GLN A 44 -1.66 0.66 -20.17
N LEU A 45 -2.38 0.79 -19.05
CA LEU A 45 -1.99 1.72 -17.99
C LEU A 45 -0.64 1.32 -17.38
N ASP A 46 -0.43 0.03 -17.11
CA ASP A 46 0.83 -0.51 -16.57
C ASP A 46 2.02 -0.21 -17.50
N GLU A 47 1.88 -0.55 -18.79
CA GLU A 47 2.88 -0.25 -19.83
C GLU A 47 3.22 1.25 -19.84
N ARG A 48 2.22 2.13 -19.84
CA ARG A 48 2.46 3.59 -19.85
C ARG A 48 3.13 4.10 -18.58
N ILE A 49 2.82 3.53 -17.41
CA ILE A 49 3.45 3.89 -16.13
C ILE A 49 4.91 3.41 -16.08
N PHE A 50 5.20 2.20 -16.58
CA PHE A 50 6.54 1.60 -16.52
C PHE A 50 7.48 2.04 -17.65
N ASP A 51 6.95 2.34 -18.83
CA ASP A 51 7.74 2.83 -19.97
C ASP A 51 8.07 4.33 -19.85
N ALA A 52 7.38 5.05 -18.95
CA ALA A 52 7.71 6.43 -18.67
C ALA A 52 9.14 6.53 -18.10
N PRO A 53 9.97 7.49 -18.56
CA PRO A 53 11.27 7.76 -17.95
C PRO A 53 11.11 7.96 -16.43
N LEU A 54 12.00 7.36 -15.65
CA LEU A 54 12.01 7.53 -14.19
C LEU A 54 12.14 9.02 -13.84
N SER A 55 11.04 9.62 -13.39
CA SER A 55 11.03 11.00 -12.90
C SER A 55 11.58 11.05 -11.48
N GLU A 56 12.41 12.05 -11.20
CA GLU A 56 12.91 12.35 -9.85
C GLU A 56 11.84 13.06 -8.98
N ASP A 57 10.69 13.42 -9.57
CA ASP A 57 9.59 14.03 -8.84
C ASP A 57 8.96 13.01 -7.86
N PRO A 58 9.00 13.29 -6.54
CA PRO A 58 8.48 12.37 -5.55
C PRO A 58 6.96 12.15 -5.68
N VAL A 59 6.20 13.10 -6.23
CA VAL A 59 4.75 12.93 -6.46
C VAL A 59 4.51 11.94 -7.58
N VAL A 60 5.25 12.04 -8.69
CA VAL A 60 5.10 11.10 -9.82
C VAL A 60 5.40 9.68 -9.33
N ARG A 61 6.54 9.48 -8.66
CA ARG A 61 6.91 8.16 -8.11
C ARG A 61 5.89 7.61 -7.12
N PHE A 62 5.40 8.47 -6.23
CA PHE A 62 4.37 8.07 -5.26
C PHE A 62 3.08 7.66 -5.96
N VAL A 63 2.56 8.49 -6.88
CA VAL A 63 1.30 8.23 -7.56
C VAL A 63 1.41 7.04 -8.50
N SER A 64 2.52 6.83 -9.21
CA SER A 64 2.75 5.63 -10.01
C SER A 64 2.68 4.36 -9.16
N ASN A 65 3.36 4.35 -8.00
CA ASN A 65 3.35 3.20 -7.10
C ASN A 65 1.96 2.93 -6.51
N GLU A 66 1.20 3.98 -6.16
CA GLU A 66 -0.17 3.84 -5.66
C GLU A 66 -1.16 3.43 -6.76
N ALA A 67 -1.00 3.95 -7.98
CA ALA A 67 -1.80 3.56 -9.14
C ALA A 67 -1.60 2.09 -9.49
N TRP A 68 -0.37 1.59 -9.39
CA TRP A 68 -0.05 0.18 -9.59
C TRP A 68 -0.81 -0.75 -8.62
N LEU A 69 -1.22 -0.28 -7.44
CA LEU A 69 -2.05 -1.11 -6.53
C LEU A 69 -3.47 -1.36 -7.06
N PHE A 70 -3.91 -0.64 -8.08
CA PHE A 70 -5.19 -0.86 -8.78
C PHE A 70 -5.05 -1.79 -10.00
N TYR A 71 -3.82 -2.23 -10.30
CA TYR A 71 -3.49 -3.19 -11.36
C TYR A 71 -3.71 -4.64 -10.89
N ASP A 72 -4.05 -5.54 -11.82
CA ASP A 72 -4.14 -6.99 -11.59
C ASP A 72 -3.32 -7.76 -12.64
N ASP A 73 -2.16 -8.30 -12.24
CA ASP A 73 -1.20 -9.03 -13.09
C ASP A 73 -1.79 -10.22 -13.87
N CYS A 74 -2.99 -10.71 -13.54
CA CYS A 74 -3.53 -11.94 -14.11
C CYS A 74 -4.53 -11.75 -15.25
N LYS A 75 -5.13 -10.56 -15.40
CA LYS A 75 -6.20 -10.37 -16.38
C LYS A 75 -6.27 -8.92 -16.82
N ASP A 76 -6.26 -8.72 -18.13
CA ASP A 76 -6.51 -7.39 -18.67
C ASP A 76 -7.99 -7.02 -18.52
N HIS A 77 -8.24 -5.85 -17.95
CA HIS A 77 -9.57 -5.34 -17.67
C HIS A 77 -9.59 -3.82 -17.75
N GLN A 78 -10.76 -3.23 -18.06
CA GLN A 78 -10.96 -1.79 -17.92
C GLN A 78 -11.12 -1.39 -16.43
N VAL A 79 -11.60 -0.20 -16.11
CA VAL A 79 -11.68 0.21 -14.69
C VAL A 79 -12.64 -0.70 -13.90
N VAL A 80 -12.09 -1.34 -12.86
CA VAL A 80 -12.86 -2.13 -11.88
C VAL A 80 -12.45 -1.68 -10.48
N ILE A 81 -13.03 -0.57 -10.03
CA ILE A 81 -12.76 0.01 -8.72
C ILE A 81 -14.07 0.32 -7.99
N ASP A 82 -14.06 0.19 -6.67
CA ASP A 82 -15.19 0.60 -5.85
C ASP A 82 -15.22 2.13 -5.66
N ARG A 83 -16.28 2.61 -5.00
CA ARG A 83 -16.43 4.06 -4.76
C ARG A 83 -15.30 4.63 -3.88
N ARG A 84 -14.66 3.83 -3.03
CA ARG A 84 -13.56 4.30 -2.17
C ARG A 84 -12.29 4.48 -3.00
N GLY A 85 -11.93 3.46 -3.79
CA GLY A 85 -10.84 3.49 -4.75
C GLY A 85 -10.97 4.62 -5.75
N TRP A 86 -12.17 4.84 -6.31
CA TRP A 86 -12.43 5.98 -7.20
C TRP A 86 -12.09 7.32 -6.55
N LYS A 87 -12.58 7.54 -5.32
CA LYS A 87 -12.28 8.79 -4.60
C LYS A 87 -10.79 8.93 -4.29
N TYR A 88 -10.09 7.83 -4.05
CA TYR A 88 -8.64 7.82 -3.83
C TYR A 88 -7.88 8.21 -5.09
N LEU A 89 -8.16 7.58 -6.24
CA LEU A 89 -7.54 7.95 -7.52
C LEU A 89 -7.80 9.42 -7.90
N GLN A 90 -9.01 9.95 -7.63
CA GLN A 90 -9.29 11.37 -7.82
C GLN A 90 -8.43 12.29 -6.92
N ARG A 91 -8.09 11.84 -5.71
CA ARG A 91 -7.16 12.58 -4.83
C ARG A 91 -5.72 12.49 -5.31
N LEU A 92 -5.31 11.38 -5.91
CA LEU A 92 -3.99 11.26 -6.56
C LEU A 92 -3.90 12.16 -7.80
N LEU A 93 -4.96 12.25 -8.61
CA LEU A 93 -5.05 13.20 -9.73
C LEU A 93 -4.93 14.65 -9.25
N LEU A 94 -5.65 15.02 -8.19
CA LEU A 94 -5.51 16.35 -7.58
C LEU A 94 -4.05 16.63 -7.15
N LEU A 95 -3.37 15.63 -6.59
CA LEU A 95 -1.99 15.75 -6.17
C LEU A 95 -1.04 15.98 -7.36
N LEU A 96 -1.21 15.24 -8.46
CA LEU A 96 -0.47 15.44 -9.71
C LEU A 96 -0.73 16.82 -10.31
N GLU A 97 -1.97 17.29 -10.26
CA GLU A 97 -2.33 18.58 -10.85
C GLU A 97 -1.89 19.78 -10.00
N SER A 98 -1.71 19.58 -8.70
CA SER A 98 -1.21 20.61 -7.79
C SER A 98 0.31 20.77 -7.84
N ASP A 99 0.83 21.90 -7.37
CA ASP A 99 2.27 22.12 -7.16
C ASP A 99 2.76 21.61 -5.78
N CYS A 100 2.02 20.69 -5.16
CA CYS A 100 2.42 20.10 -3.89
C CYS A 100 3.57 19.10 -4.08
N SER A 101 4.28 18.80 -2.99
CA SER A 101 5.24 17.69 -2.93
C SER A 101 4.73 16.62 -1.97
N VAL A 102 5.28 15.40 -2.06
CA VAL A 102 5.00 14.32 -1.10
C VAL A 102 6.30 13.90 -0.45
N ALA A 103 6.31 13.85 0.88
CA ALA A 103 7.33 13.17 1.65
C ALA A 103 6.78 11.84 2.16
N LEU A 104 7.57 10.78 2.02
CA LEU A 104 7.26 9.48 2.61
C LEU A 104 7.92 9.36 3.98
N GLU A 105 7.13 9.32 5.04
CA GLU A 105 7.63 8.99 6.37
C GLU A 105 7.60 7.47 6.56
N ARG A 106 8.79 6.84 6.59
CA ARG A 106 8.91 5.41 6.88
C ARG A 106 9.21 5.19 8.35
N ARG A 107 8.40 4.35 9.00
CA ARG A 107 8.56 3.93 10.39
C ARG A 107 8.76 2.42 10.45
N ARG A 108 9.71 1.97 11.24
CA ARG A 108 9.93 0.54 11.51
C ARG A 108 9.26 0.17 12.82
N LEU A 109 8.23 -0.66 12.74
CA LEU A 109 7.47 -1.12 13.89
C LEU A 109 7.96 -2.51 14.31
N TRP A 110 8.50 -2.57 15.53
CA TRP A 110 8.83 -3.83 16.20
C TRP A 110 7.62 -4.36 16.96
N SER A 111 7.44 -5.68 16.93
CA SER A 111 6.30 -6.36 17.53
C SER A 111 6.78 -7.62 18.23
N LEU A 112 6.14 -7.98 19.36
CA LEU A 112 6.37 -9.25 20.05
C LEU A 112 6.21 -10.47 19.14
N THR A 113 5.41 -10.35 18.07
CA THR A 113 5.26 -11.41 17.07
C THR A 113 6.57 -11.77 16.34
N GLN A 114 7.53 -10.84 16.25
CA GLN A 114 8.86 -11.10 15.68
C GLN A 114 9.69 -11.99 16.58
N LEU A 115 9.63 -11.77 17.90
CA LEU A 115 10.30 -12.62 18.88
C LEU A 115 9.75 -14.05 18.80
N VAL A 116 8.42 -14.22 18.70
CA VAL A 116 7.79 -15.53 18.52
C VAL A 116 8.28 -16.21 17.23
N ALA A 117 8.41 -15.45 16.12
CA ALA A 117 8.94 -15.99 14.87
C ALA A 117 10.40 -16.46 15.00
N VAL A 118 11.26 -15.67 15.66
CA VAL A 118 12.66 -16.02 15.92
C VAL A 118 12.77 -17.29 16.76
N VAL A 119 12.00 -17.38 17.85
CA VAL A 119 11.98 -18.58 18.71
C VAL A 119 11.51 -19.80 17.93
N ALA A 120 10.45 -19.67 17.13
CA ALA A 120 9.95 -20.75 16.30
C ALA A 120 11.00 -21.25 15.28
N LEU A 121 11.76 -20.35 14.65
CA LEU A 121 12.86 -20.72 13.76
C LEU A 121 14.03 -21.37 14.49
N ALA A 122 14.38 -20.90 15.67
CA ALA A 122 15.43 -21.52 16.48
C ALA A 122 15.05 -22.96 16.86
N CYS A 123 13.80 -23.19 17.27
CA CYS A 123 13.26 -24.52 17.53
C CYS A 123 13.30 -25.41 16.26
N PHE A 124 12.96 -24.85 15.10
CA PHE A 124 13.04 -25.57 13.82
C PHE A 124 14.48 -25.99 13.50
N ALA A 125 15.45 -25.07 13.60
CA ALA A 125 16.86 -25.35 13.34
C ALA A 125 17.39 -26.43 14.30
N GLY A 126 17.00 -26.37 15.58
CA GLY A 126 17.32 -27.42 16.56
C GLY A 126 16.73 -28.78 16.20
N ALA A 127 15.48 -28.82 15.73
CA ALA A 127 14.85 -30.06 15.27
C ALA A 127 15.54 -30.64 14.05
N VAL A 128 15.91 -29.82 13.05
CA VAL A 128 16.68 -30.26 11.88
C VAL A 128 18.04 -30.80 12.29
N TRP A 129 18.73 -30.15 13.24
CA TRP A 129 20.02 -30.60 13.75
C TRP A 129 19.93 -31.96 14.47
N GLN A 130 18.90 -32.16 15.30
CA GLN A 130 18.76 -33.38 16.10
C GLN A 130 18.20 -34.58 15.31
N ILE A 131 17.18 -34.34 14.48
CA ILE A 131 16.43 -35.38 13.78
C ILE A 131 17.06 -35.69 12.42
N GLY A 132 17.79 -34.72 11.84
CA GLY A 132 18.28 -34.78 10.47
C GLY A 132 17.20 -34.48 9.43
N TRP A 133 17.57 -34.60 8.16
CA TRP A 133 16.66 -34.40 7.03
C TRP A 133 15.80 -35.63 6.78
N ASN A 134 14.68 -35.76 7.49
CA ASN A 134 13.74 -36.86 7.33
C ASN A 134 12.28 -36.41 7.19
N HIS A 135 11.37 -37.37 6.99
CA HIS A 135 9.95 -37.10 6.79
C HIS A 135 9.24 -36.52 8.03
N LEU A 136 9.79 -36.66 9.24
CA LEU A 136 9.23 -36.05 10.44
C LEU A 136 9.31 -34.51 10.39
N LEU A 137 10.24 -33.95 9.60
CA LEU A 137 10.31 -32.51 9.37
C LEU A 137 9.04 -31.96 8.73
N TRP A 138 8.27 -32.76 7.98
CA TRP A 138 6.98 -32.31 7.43
C TRP A 138 5.96 -31.99 8.52
N LEU A 139 5.89 -32.83 9.56
CA LEU A 139 5.01 -32.60 10.70
C LEU A 139 5.40 -31.31 11.43
N VAL A 140 6.71 -31.12 11.68
CA VAL A 140 7.24 -29.89 12.30
C VAL A 140 6.93 -28.66 11.44
N THR A 141 7.12 -28.76 10.12
CA THR A 141 6.88 -27.67 9.17
C THR A 141 5.41 -27.26 9.14
N ILE A 142 4.47 -28.22 9.21
CA ILE A 142 3.03 -27.92 9.31
C ILE A 142 2.72 -27.16 10.59
N SER A 143 3.23 -27.60 11.75
CA SER A 143 3.02 -26.89 13.02
C SER A 143 3.56 -25.46 12.99
N LEU A 144 4.74 -25.25 12.41
CA LEU A 144 5.32 -23.92 12.18
C LEU A 144 4.48 -23.07 11.23
N GLY A 145 3.87 -23.70 10.22
CA GLY A 145 2.95 -23.04 9.30
C GLY A 145 1.75 -22.44 10.03
N LEU A 146 1.15 -23.20 10.96
CA LEU A 146 0.06 -22.71 11.81
C LEU A 146 0.49 -21.54 12.69
N ILE A 147 1.69 -21.60 13.29
CA ILE A 147 2.27 -20.49 14.07
C ILE A 147 2.44 -19.25 13.17
N SER A 148 2.98 -19.43 11.97
CA SER A 148 3.17 -18.34 11.01
C SER A 148 1.84 -17.71 10.57
N MET A 149 0.80 -18.51 10.36
CA MET A 149 -0.55 -18.03 10.06
C MET A 149 -1.12 -17.21 11.21
N LEU A 150 -0.96 -17.69 12.44
CA LEU A 150 -1.41 -16.98 13.64
C LEU A 150 -0.70 -15.63 13.79
N ILE A 151 0.63 -15.59 13.60
CA ILE A 151 1.42 -14.34 13.59
C ILE A 151 0.89 -13.39 12.52
N GLY A 152 0.68 -13.88 11.29
CA GLY A 152 0.14 -13.08 10.19
C GLY A 152 -1.24 -12.49 10.49
N TRP A 153 -2.12 -13.29 11.10
CA TRP A 153 -3.44 -12.84 11.53
C TRP A 153 -3.36 -11.79 12.64
N LEU A 154 -2.52 -12.00 13.67
CA LEU A 154 -2.33 -11.05 14.76
C LEU A 154 -1.78 -9.72 14.25
N ARG A 155 -0.83 -9.73 13.32
CA ARG A 155 -0.30 -8.52 12.67
C ARG A 155 -1.38 -7.78 11.88
N THR A 156 -2.14 -8.50 11.07
CA THR A 156 -3.24 -7.91 10.27
C THR A 156 -4.28 -7.28 11.19
N ARG A 157 -4.66 -7.96 12.28
CA ARG A 157 -5.60 -7.42 13.27
C ARG A 157 -5.04 -6.23 14.03
N GLY A 158 -3.75 -6.26 14.38
CA GLY A 158 -3.04 -5.12 14.97
C GLY A 158 -3.05 -3.89 14.06
N ARG A 159 -2.75 -4.08 12.77
CA ARG A 159 -2.81 -3.02 11.75
C ARG A 159 -4.22 -2.48 11.58
N GLN A 160 -5.24 -3.34 11.52
CA GLN A 160 -6.64 -2.91 11.44
C GLN A 160 -7.05 -2.08 12.66
N ARG A 161 -6.64 -2.47 13.86
CA ARG A 161 -6.89 -1.68 15.09
C ARG A 161 -6.19 -0.33 15.04
N LEU A 162 -4.95 -0.30 14.55
CA LEU A 162 -4.19 0.94 14.40
C LEU A 162 -4.90 1.88 13.41
N MET A 163 -5.30 1.38 12.24
CA MET A 163 -6.04 2.16 11.24
C MET A 163 -7.40 2.63 11.79
N ALA A 164 -8.11 1.79 12.55
CA ALA A 164 -9.35 2.18 13.20
C ALA A 164 -9.13 3.29 14.25
N ALA A 165 -7.99 3.30 14.94
CA ALA A 165 -7.65 4.33 15.93
C ALA A 165 -7.34 5.69 15.30
N VAL A 166 -6.80 5.73 14.07
CA VAL A 166 -6.60 7.00 13.33
C VAL A 166 -7.93 7.59 12.83
N GLY A 167 -9.01 6.80 12.86
CA GLY A 167 -10.37 7.23 12.66
C GLY A 167 -10.93 6.91 11.26
N PRO A 168 -12.27 6.84 11.13
CA PRO A 168 -12.93 6.40 9.90
C PRO A 168 -12.70 7.32 8.70
N TYR A 169 -12.22 8.54 8.94
CA TYR A 169 -11.99 9.54 7.90
C TYR A 169 -10.63 9.40 7.22
N GLN A 170 -9.68 8.64 7.77
CA GLN A 170 -8.34 8.54 7.20
C GLN A 170 -8.38 7.96 5.77
N GLU A 171 -9.18 6.94 5.51
CA GLU A 171 -9.39 6.40 4.16
C GLU A 171 -9.98 7.45 3.19
N ALA A 172 -10.79 8.37 3.70
CA ALA A 172 -11.39 9.44 2.91
C ALA A 172 -10.44 10.62 2.67
N LEU A 173 -9.40 10.76 3.50
CA LEU A 173 -8.43 11.85 3.48
C LEU A 173 -7.14 11.48 2.75
N ALA A 174 -6.68 10.24 2.87
CA ALA A 174 -5.41 9.80 2.28
C ALA A 174 -5.31 10.16 0.79
N PRO A 175 -4.19 10.73 0.33
CA PRO A 175 -2.92 10.89 1.04
C PRO A 175 -2.80 12.15 1.92
N PHE A 176 -3.85 12.97 2.06
CA PHE A 176 -3.84 14.19 2.85
C PHE A 176 -4.00 13.91 4.35
N GLY A 177 -3.40 14.76 5.19
CA GLY A 177 -3.46 14.64 6.65
C GLY A 177 -4.75 15.19 7.26
N SER A 178 -5.45 16.10 6.57
CA SER A 178 -6.69 16.70 7.06
C SER A 178 -7.63 17.20 5.96
N PHE A 179 -8.90 17.45 6.29
CA PHE A 179 -9.86 18.07 5.37
C PHE A 179 -9.48 19.52 5.01
N ALA A 180 -8.89 20.25 5.96
CA ALA A 180 -8.44 21.62 5.74
C ALA A 180 -7.30 21.67 4.70
N GLU A 181 -6.36 20.72 4.79
CA GLU A 181 -5.28 20.56 3.81
C GLU A 181 -5.84 20.19 2.43
N LEU A 182 -6.70 19.17 2.34
CA LEU A 182 -7.34 18.78 1.08
C LEU A 182 -8.08 19.96 0.44
N ARG A 183 -8.86 20.71 1.23
CA ARG A 183 -9.58 21.89 0.73
C ARG A 183 -8.63 22.98 0.24
N THR A 184 -7.56 23.26 1.00
CA THR A 184 -6.55 24.26 0.61
C THR A 184 -5.93 23.92 -0.75
N ILE A 185 -5.65 22.64 -0.99
CA ILE A 185 -5.06 22.16 -2.25
C ILE A 185 -6.08 22.22 -3.40
N CYS A 186 -7.33 21.83 -3.15
CA CYS A 186 -8.43 22.00 -4.12
C CYS A 186 -8.57 23.47 -4.53
N ASP A 187 -8.63 24.39 -3.55
CA ASP A 187 -8.80 25.82 -3.78
C ASP A 187 -7.58 26.42 -4.51
N ALA A 188 -6.39 25.84 -4.32
CA ALA A 188 -5.16 26.22 -5.04
C ALA A 188 -5.05 25.64 -6.45
N THR A 189 -5.90 24.69 -6.85
CA THR A 189 -5.84 23.98 -8.14
C THR A 189 -7.13 24.19 -8.93
N PRO A 190 -7.38 25.41 -9.47
CA PRO A 190 -8.68 25.81 -10.01
C PRO A 190 -9.12 25.02 -11.25
N HIS A 191 -8.18 24.38 -11.96
CA HIS A 191 -8.47 23.58 -13.15
C HIS A 191 -8.83 22.12 -12.84
N PHE A 192 -8.68 21.68 -11.58
CA PHE A 192 -9.00 20.32 -11.19
C PHE A 192 -10.51 20.08 -11.24
N SER A 193 -10.94 19.19 -12.14
CA SER A 193 -12.33 18.74 -12.23
C SER A 193 -12.45 17.32 -11.74
N ARG A 194 -13.37 17.10 -10.78
CA ARG A 194 -13.62 15.79 -10.23
C ARG A 194 -14.58 15.00 -11.11
N ALA A 195 -14.16 13.82 -11.56
CA ALA A 195 -15.03 12.91 -12.27
C ALA A 195 -16.04 12.22 -11.32
N SER A 196 -17.29 12.10 -11.78
CA SER A 196 -18.35 11.41 -11.05
C SER A 196 -18.17 9.90 -11.11
N PHE A 197 -18.48 9.21 -10.00
CA PHE A 197 -18.43 7.75 -9.96
C PHE A 197 -19.65 7.19 -10.70
N SER A 198 -19.43 6.43 -11.78
CA SER A 198 -20.51 5.74 -12.49
C SER A 198 -21.03 4.54 -11.67
N PRO A 199 -22.35 4.40 -11.46
CA PRO A 199 -22.94 3.26 -10.76
C PRO A 199 -22.64 1.91 -11.42
N GLU A 200 -22.41 1.88 -12.73
CA GLU A 200 -22.08 0.67 -13.48
C GLU A 200 -20.75 0.04 -13.02
N LEU A 201 -19.79 0.87 -12.61
CA LEU A 201 -18.50 0.41 -12.08
C LEU A 201 -18.66 -0.40 -10.79
N ALA A 202 -19.67 -0.10 -9.97
CA ALA A 202 -19.91 -0.83 -8.72
C ALA A 202 -20.28 -2.31 -8.93
N GLN A 203 -20.83 -2.62 -10.11
CA GLN A 203 -21.25 -3.97 -10.48
C GLN A 203 -20.12 -4.78 -11.13
N ARG A 204 -19.07 -4.12 -11.63
CA ARG A 204 -17.95 -4.80 -12.28
C ARG A 204 -17.15 -5.62 -11.26
N ARG A 205 -16.67 -6.78 -11.71
CA ARG A 205 -15.83 -7.71 -10.94
C ARG A 205 -14.77 -8.28 -11.88
N ILE A 206 -13.51 -8.28 -11.45
CA ILE A 206 -12.41 -8.85 -12.24
C ILE A 206 -12.50 -10.38 -12.24
N ARG A 207 -12.77 -10.95 -11.06
CA ARG A 207 -12.81 -12.39 -10.77
C ARG A 207 -14.09 -12.78 -10.04
N PRO A 208 -14.59 -14.02 -10.22
CA PRO A 208 -15.68 -14.54 -9.40
C PRO A 208 -15.22 -14.79 -7.96
N ASP A 209 -16.15 -14.78 -7.00
CA ASP A 209 -15.85 -14.98 -5.57
C ASP A 209 -15.13 -16.31 -5.26
N SER A 210 -15.38 -17.34 -6.08
CA SER A 210 -14.68 -18.63 -5.98
C SER A 210 -13.18 -18.51 -6.18
N SER A 211 -12.72 -17.62 -7.06
CA SER A 211 -11.28 -17.40 -7.30
C SER A 211 -10.58 -16.86 -6.07
N ASN A 212 -11.23 -15.95 -5.32
CA ASN A 212 -10.69 -15.43 -4.07
C ASN A 212 -10.53 -16.54 -3.02
N THR A 213 -11.46 -17.48 -2.95
CA THR A 213 -11.38 -18.65 -2.05
C THR A 213 -10.22 -19.56 -2.44
N ILE A 214 -10.06 -19.86 -3.72
CA ILE A 214 -8.95 -20.69 -4.23
C ILE A 214 -7.60 -20.02 -3.92
N MET A 215 -7.46 -18.72 -4.19
CA MET A 215 -6.23 -17.98 -3.88
C MET A 215 -5.91 -17.97 -2.38
N ARG A 216 -6.92 -17.82 -1.52
CA ARG A 216 -6.73 -17.90 -0.05
C ARG A 216 -6.25 -19.29 0.38
N LEU A 217 -6.84 -20.35 -0.20
CA LEU A 217 -6.42 -21.73 0.08
C LEU A 217 -5.00 -21.99 -0.41
N GLN A 218 -4.68 -21.63 -1.65
CA GLN A 218 -3.34 -21.76 -2.22
C GLN A 218 -2.31 -21.02 -1.37
N ARG A 219 -2.61 -19.77 -0.96
CA ARG A 219 -1.74 -19.01 -0.05
C ARG A 219 -1.55 -19.73 1.27
N ALA A 220 -2.62 -20.24 1.88
CA ALA A 220 -2.54 -20.98 3.13
C ALA A 220 -1.67 -22.24 2.99
N LEU A 221 -1.89 -23.04 1.94
CA LEU A 221 -1.08 -24.23 1.65
C LEU A 221 0.40 -23.86 1.43
N SER A 222 0.67 -22.81 0.67
CA SER A 222 2.05 -22.33 0.47
C SER A 222 2.71 -21.93 1.80
N GLN A 223 1.96 -21.30 2.71
CA GLN A 223 2.47 -20.91 4.01
C GLN A 223 2.71 -22.11 4.94
N LEU A 224 1.91 -23.17 4.82
CA LEU A 224 2.16 -24.43 5.54
C LEU A 224 3.41 -25.12 5.03
N LEU A 225 3.56 -25.24 3.71
CA LEU A 225 4.67 -25.97 3.08
C LEU A 225 6.01 -25.22 3.21
N TYR A 226 5.99 -23.89 3.10
CA TYR A 226 7.18 -23.04 3.15
C TYR A 226 7.28 -22.25 4.45
N SER A 227 6.76 -22.81 5.55
CA SER A 227 6.65 -22.09 6.82
C SER A 227 7.95 -21.52 7.38
N PRO A 228 9.15 -22.14 7.22
CA PRO A 228 10.40 -21.53 7.69
C PRO A 228 10.72 -20.24 6.95
N ALA A 229 10.47 -20.18 5.63
CA ALA A 229 10.70 -18.96 4.84
C ALA A 229 9.73 -17.84 5.25
N TYR A 230 8.45 -18.17 5.48
CA TYR A 230 7.47 -17.21 5.97
C TYR A 230 7.81 -16.69 7.38
N LEU A 231 8.25 -17.57 8.30
CA LEU A 231 8.70 -17.17 9.63
C LEU A 231 9.94 -16.29 9.57
N LEU A 232 10.89 -16.58 8.66
CA LEU A 232 12.07 -15.73 8.45
C LEU A 232 11.67 -14.33 7.98
N ALA A 233 10.78 -14.22 7.00
CA ALA A 233 10.22 -12.94 6.59
C ALA A 233 9.49 -12.23 7.76
N GLN A 234 8.84 -13.01 8.64
CA GLN A 234 8.20 -12.48 9.83
C GLN A 234 9.19 -12.03 10.92
N CYS A 235 10.47 -12.38 10.89
CA CYS A 235 11.45 -11.85 11.84
C CYS A 235 11.76 -10.36 11.62
N PHE A 236 11.47 -9.81 10.44
CA PHE A 236 11.79 -8.42 10.11
C PHE A 236 10.76 -7.41 10.67
N PRO A 237 11.22 -6.16 10.97
CA PRO A 237 10.33 -5.04 11.29
C PRO A 237 9.26 -4.84 10.23
N MET A 238 8.04 -4.50 10.65
CA MET A 238 7.03 -4.02 9.71
C MET A 238 7.37 -2.58 9.33
N ASP A 239 7.45 -2.30 8.05
CA ASP A 239 7.55 -0.93 7.57
C ASP A 239 6.14 -0.33 7.46
N ASP A 240 5.93 0.78 8.15
CA ASP A 240 4.76 1.63 8.02
C ASP A 240 5.18 2.90 7.27
N THR A 241 4.69 3.05 6.04
CA THR A 241 5.00 4.21 5.20
C THR A 241 3.77 5.08 5.14
N THR A 242 3.86 6.27 5.71
CA THR A 242 2.78 7.26 5.69
C THR A 242 3.17 8.41 4.75
N PRO A 243 2.40 8.65 3.67
CA PRO A 243 2.63 9.81 2.84
C PRO A 243 2.22 11.08 3.59
N ARG A 244 3.01 12.13 3.42
CA ARG A 244 2.74 13.47 3.94
C ARG A 244 2.84 14.45 2.80
N VAL A 245 1.73 15.12 2.51
CA VAL A 245 1.69 16.17 1.50
C VAL A 245 2.34 17.44 2.07
N ILE A 246 3.16 18.09 1.27
CA ILE A 246 3.84 19.34 1.59
C ILE A 246 3.31 20.39 0.64
N VAL A 247 2.52 21.33 1.18
CA VAL A 247 2.00 22.46 0.43
C VAL A 247 3.09 23.54 0.31
N PRO A 248 3.41 24.04 -0.89
CA PRO A 248 4.39 25.11 -1.05
C PRO A 248 3.92 26.35 -0.28
N ARG A 249 4.82 26.92 0.55
CA ARG A 249 4.55 28.21 1.19
C ARG A 249 4.48 29.26 0.08
N ARG A 250 3.30 29.83 -0.18
CA ARG A 250 3.20 31.01 -1.03
C ARG A 250 4.10 32.09 -0.43
N SER A 251 5.13 32.50 -1.16
CA SER A 251 5.83 33.74 -0.83
C SER A 251 4.82 34.87 -0.96
N VAL A 252 4.49 35.49 0.17
CA VAL A 252 3.66 36.70 0.19
C VAL A 252 4.56 37.79 -0.40
N HIS A 253 4.39 38.06 -1.69
CA HIS A 253 4.98 39.19 -2.39
C HIS A 253 4.02 40.37 -2.36
#